data_AF-A0A963V164-F1
#
_entry.id   AF-A0A963V164-F1
#
_cell.length_a   1.000
_cell.length_b   1.000
_cell.length_c   1.000
_cell.angle_alpha   90.00
_cell.angle_beta   90.00
_cell.angle_gamma   90.00
#
_symmetry.space_group_name_H-M   'P 1'
#
loop_
_entity.id
_entity.type
_entity.pdbx_description
1 polymer ?
#
loop_
_entity_poly.entity_id
_entity_poly.type
_entity_poly.pdbx_seq_one_letter_code
_entity_poly.pdbx_strand_id
1 'polypeptide(L)' 'SGTPAARAFNSYTLSERRQIQARLQQWGYYNGGIDGTFGPQTYRAISAYAADARATEDLNTVGGSYDLYEQLIG' A
#
# COMPACT_ATOMS: atom_id res chain seq x y z
N SER A 1 13.22 -1.64 -3.76
CA SER A 1 12.29 -2.71 -4.21
C SER A 1 11.80 -2.37 -5.61
N GLY A 2 11.90 -3.32 -6.55
CA GLY A 2 11.56 -3.10 -7.96
C GLY A 2 10.09 -3.39 -8.33
N THR A 3 9.24 -3.73 -7.36
CA THR A 3 7.85 -4.10 -7.64
C THR A 3 7.03 -2.87 -8.09
N PRO A 4 5.97 -3.07 -8.88
CA PRO A 4 5.06 -2.00 -9.26
C PRO A 4 4.41 -1.33 -8.04
N ALA A 5 3.98 -2.13 -7.06
CA ALA A 5 3.45 -1.65 -5.78
C ALA A 5 4.41 -0.71 -5.04
N ALA A 6 5.71 -1.05 -4.98
CA ALA A 6 6.72 -0.21 -4.36
C ALA A 6 6.96 1.09 -5.13
N ARG A 7 6.93 1.03 -6.46
CA ARG A 7 7.09 2.21 -7.32
C ARG A 7 5.92 3.18 -7.15
N ALA A 8 4.69 2.69 -7.22
CA ALA A 8 3.48 3.49 -7.00
C ALA A 8 3.44 4.05 -5.56
N PHE A 9 3.78 3.26 -4.53
CA PHE A 9 3.78 3.77 -3.17
C PHE A 9 4.79 4.91 -2.99
N ASN A 10 6.00 4.76 -3.55
CA ASN A 10 7.07 5.75 -3.40
C ASN A 10 6.90 7.02 -4.26
N SER A 11 5.93 7.07 -5.18
CA SER A 11 5.61 8.30 -5.91
C SER A 11 4.66 9.22 -5.15
N TYR A 12 3.96 8.72 -4.11
CA TYR A 12 3.18 9.55 -3.21
C TYR A 12 4.07 10.37 -2.27
N THR A 13 3.55 11.49 -1.78
CA THR A 13 4.22 12.30 -0.76
C THR A 13 4.43 11.51 0.53
N LEU A 14 5.34 11.96 1.39
CA LEU A 14 5.54 11.33 2.71
C LEU A 14 4.24 11.28 3.54
N SER A 15 3.40 12.31 3.45
CA SER A 15 2.13 12.38 4.18
C SER A 15 1.15 11.31 3.69
N GLU A 16 0.97 11.18 2.38
CA GLU A 16 0.09 10.17 1.77
C GLU A 16 0.59 8.75 2.04
N ARG A 17 1.90 8.50 1.96
CA ARG A 17 2.48 7.19 2.32
C ARG A 17 2.19 6.80 3.76
N ARG A 18 2.25 7.76 4.69
CA ARG A 18 1.86 7.56 6.09
C ARG A 18 0.36 7.34 6.23
N GLN A 19 -0.46 8.05 5.46
CA GLN A 19 -1.90 7.86 5.45
C GLN A 19 -2.30 6.45 4.95
N ILE A 20 -1.65 5.94 3.90
CA ILE A 20 -1.80 4.56 3.41
C ILE A 20 -1.47 3.57 4.55
N GLN A 21 -0.30 3.71 5.19
CA GLN A 21 0.08 2.85 6.32
C GLN A 21 -0.89 2.96 7.50
N ALA A 22 -1.37 4.16 7.82
CA ALA A 22 -2.34 4.40 8.88
C ALA A 22 -3.69 3.74 8.59
N ARG A 23 -4.18 3.80 7.35
CA ARG A 23 -5.42 3.12 6.95
C ARG A 23 -5.27 1.60 7.04
N LEU A 24 -4.18 1.06 6.53
CA LEU A 24 -3.88 -0.37 6.64
C LEU A 24 -3.80 -0.81 8.11
N GLN A 25 -3.26 0.03 8.99
CA GLN A 25 -3.22 -0.25 10.44
C GLN A 25 -4.61 -0.20 11.06
N GLN A 26 -5.42 0.81 10.74
CA GLN A 26 -6.80 0.94 11.21
C GLN A 26 -7.64 -0.28 10.85
N TRP A 27 -7.40 -0.88 9.69
CA TRP A 27 -8.09 -2.07 9.21
C TRP A 27 -7.43 -3.39 9.63
N GLY A 28 -6.38 -3.33 10.45
CA GLY A 28 -5.74 -4.52 11.02
C GLY A 28 -4.73 -5.23 10.12
N TYR A 29 -4.42 -4.69 8.94
CA TYR A 29 -3.45 -5.25 8.00
C TYR A 29 -2.00 -4.90 8.35
N TYR A 30 -1.76 -3.79 9.06
CA TYR A 30 -0.42 -3.27 9.32
C TYR A 30 -0.17 -3.01 10.81
N ASN A 31 0.92 -3.59 11.34
CA ASN A 31 1.35 -3.43 12.73
C ASN A 31 2.74 -2.78 12.87
N GLY A 32 3.32 -2.33 11.76
CA GLY A 32 4.60 -1.62 11.75
C GLY A 32 4.47 -0.13 12.07
N GLY A 33 5.59 0.58 12.05
CA GLY A 33 5.62 2.03 12.23
C GLY A 33 5.01 2.77 11.04
N ILE A 34 4.29 3.86 11.30
CA ILE A 34 3.75 4.78 10.29
C ILE A 34 4.84 5.79 9.91
N ASP A 35 5.89 5.32 9.26
CA ASP A 35 7.07 6.10 8.91
C ASP A 35 7.06 6.61 7.46
N GLY A 36 6.21 6.04 6.61
CA GLY A 36 6.13 6.27 5.17
C GLY A 36 7.14 5.46 4.36
N THR A 37 7.86 4.51 4.96
CA THR A 37 8.85 3.66 4.28
C THR A 37 8.19 2.44 3.67
N PHE A 38 8.51 2.13 2.41
CA PHE A 38 8.09 0.87 1.81
C PHE A 38 8.99 -0.29 2.25
N GLY A 39 8.63 -0.96 3.34
CA GLY A 39 9.33 -2.13 3.87
C GLY A 39 8.59 -3.45 3.61
N PRO A 40 9.18 -4.60 4.00
CA PRO A 40 8.54 -5.91 3.89
C PRO A 40 7.19 -5.99 4.63
N GLN A 41 7.05 -5.31 5.78
CA GLN A 41 5.79 -5.25 6.53
C GLN A 41 4.72 -4.46 5.77
N THR A 42 5.09 -3.33 5.15
CA THR A 42 4.20 -2.53 4.31
C THR A 42 3.72 -3.34 3.11
N TYR A 43 4.64 -4.04 2.42
CA TYR A 43 4.27 -4.91 1.29
C TYR A 43 3.32 -6.04 1.69
N ARG A 44 3.56 -6.69 2.84
CA ARG A 44 2.66 -7.74 3.37
C ARG A 44 1.27 -7.19 3.66
N ALA A 45 1.17 -6.02 4.29
CA ALA A 45 -0.10 -5.37 4.58
C ALA A 45 -0.87 -5.01 3.30
N ILE A 46 -0.19 -4.42 2.32
CA ILE A 46 -0.77 -4.09 1.01
C ILE A 46 -1.26 -5.34 0.29
N SER A 47 -0.48 -6.43 0.32
CA SER A 47 -0.87 -7.70 -0.32
C SER A 47 -2.07 -8.35 0.36
N ALA A 48 -2.15 -8.28 1.70
CA ALA A 48 -3.29 -8.79 2.45
C ALA A 48 -4.56 -7.99 2.17
N TYR A 49 -4.46 -6.66 2.16
CA TYR A 49 -5.56 -5.78 1.76
C TYR A 49 -6.01 -6.05 0.31
N ALA A 50 -5.08 -6.15 -0.64
CA ALA A 50 -5.39 -6.46 -2.03
C ALA A 50 -6.09 -7.82 -2.20
N ALA A 51 -5.76 -8.81 -1.37
CA ALA A 51 -6.45 -10.10 -1.39
C ALA A 51 -7.90 -9.97 -0.91
N ASP A 52 -8.14 -9.26 0.19
CA ASP A 52 -9.49 -9.03 0.74
C ASP A 52 -10.35 -8.18 -0.22
N ALA A 53 -9.76 -7.17 -0.83
CA ALA A 53 -10.38 -6.34 -1.86
C ALA A 53 -10.55 -7.02 -3.22
N ARG A 54 -10.09 -8.28 -3.38
CA ARG A 54 -10.06 -9.03 -4.66
C ARG A 54 -9.31 -8.28 -5.78
N ALA A 55 -8.29 -7.51 -5.41
CA ALA A 55 -7.47 -6.63 -6.24
C ALA A 55 -6.00 -7.11 -6.32
N THR A 56 -5.74 -8.41 -6.15
CA THR A 56 -4.36 -8.93 -6.16
C THR A 56 -3.65 -8.70 -7.49
N GLU A 57 -4.38 -8.74 -8.61
CA GLU A 57 -3.83 -8.51 -9.95
C GLU A 57 -3.32 -7.08 -10.14
N ASP A 58 -3.90 -6.11 -9.42
CA ASP A 58 -3.55 -4.69 -9.52
C ASP A 58 -2.11 -4.43 -9.07
N LEU A 59 -1.59 -5.24 -8.16
CA LEU A 59 -0.19 -5.15 -7.69
C LEU A 59 0.84 -5.52 -8.77
N ASN A 60 0.42 -6.15 -9.87
CA ASN A 60 1.30 -6.53 -10.99
C ASN A 60 1.63 -5.36 -11.92
N THR A 61 0.92 -4.23 -11.80
CA THR A 61 1.18 -3.04 -12.60
C THR A 61 1.26 -1.78 -11.74
N VAL A 62 1.94 -0.75 -12.23
CA VAL A 62 2.04 0.52 -11.48
C VAL A 62 0.68 1.21 -11.45
N GLY A 63 -0.07 1.14 -12.56
CA GLY A 63 -1.42 1.67 -12.69
C GLY A 63 -2.39 1.06 -11.67
N GLY A 64 -2.53 -0.26 -11.67
CA GLY A 64 -3.41 -0.93 -10.70
C GLY A 64 -2.97 -0.69 -9.25
N SER A 65 -1.66 -0.59 -8.99
CA SER A 65 -1.19 -0.25 -7.65
C SER A 65 -1.64 1.15 -7.22
N TYR A 66 -1.77 2.12 -8.14
CA TYR A 66 -2.41 3.40 -7.84
C TYR A 66 -3.88 3.22 -7.51
N ASP A 67 -4.63 2.49 -8.34
CA ASP A 67 -6.06 2.26 -8.12
C ASP A 67 -6.34 1.63 -6.73
N LEU A 68 -5.46 0.73 -6.27
CA LEU A 68 -5.52 0.16 -4.93
C LEU A 68 -5.22 1.20 -3.82
N TYR A 69 -4.21 2.05 -4.00
CA TYR A 69 -3.86 3.05 -2.99
C TYR A 69 -4.89 4.17 -2.89
N GLU A 70 -5.50 4.58 -4.00
CA GLU A 70 -6.60 5.55 -4.00
C GLU A 70 -7.82 5.03 -3.20
N GLN A 71 -8.08 3.72 -3.18
CA GLN A 71 -9.12 3.14 -2.31
C GLN A 71 -8.80 3.25 -0.81
N LEU A 72 -7.52 3.37 -0.43
CA LEU A 72 -7.10 3.51 0.97
C LEU A 72 -7.14 4.96 1.46
N ILE A 73 -6.86 5.93 0.58
CA ILE A 73 -6.72 7.35 0.96
C ILE A 73 -7.85 8.25 0.46
N GLY A 74 -8.72 7.72 -0.40
CA GLY A 74 -10.02 8.31 -0.72
C GLY A 74 -11.09 8.14 0.36
#